data_AF-A0A522A809-F1
#
_entry.id   AF-A0A522A809-F1
#
_cell.length_a   1.000
_cell.length_b   1.000
_cell.length_c   1.000
_cell.angle_alpha   90.00
_cell.angle_beta   90.00
_cell.angle_gamma   90.00
#
_symmetry.space_group_name_H-M   'P 1'
#
loop_
_entity.id
_entity.type
_entity.pdbx_description
1 polymer ?
#
loop_
_entity_poly.entity_id
_entity_poly.type
_entity_poly.pdbx_seq_one_letter_code
_entity_poly.pdbx_strand_id
1 'polypeptide(L)' 'MKSYGQVLDSIEALPEEQQESLVDTVRKRLAERRRAALVKSVSAARKEFKSGKLRPASPADIMRKVLA' A
#
# COMPACT_ATOMS: atom_id res chain seq x y z
N MET A 1 -6.30 -22.62 3.22
CA MET A 1 -6.42 -21.18 3.57
C MET A 1 -7.62 -21.05 4.49
N LYS A 2 -7.52 -20.41 5.65
CA LYS A 2 -8.70 -20.16 6.51
C LYS A 2 -9.63 -19.17 5.80
N SER A 3 -10.94 -19.37 5.92
CA SER A 3 -11.91 -18.37 5.45
C SER A 3 -11.81 -17.11 6.32
N TYR A 4 -12.33 -15.98 5.82
CA TYR A 4 -12.36 -14.74 6.59
C TYR A 4 -13.11 -14.91 7.92
N GLY A 5 -14.26 -15.58 7.90
CA GLY A 5 -15.03 -15.89 9.12
C GLY A 5 -14.22 -16.72 10.12
N GLN A 6 -13.55 -17.78 9.67
CA GLN A 6 -12.70 -18.60 10.55
C GLN A 6 -11.53 -17.82 11.18
N VAL A 7 -11.04 -16.78 10.51
CA VAL A 7 -10.01 -15.90 11.06
C VAL A 7 -10.61 -14.96 12.10
N LEU A 8 -11.79 -14.40 11.85
CA LEU A 8 -12.51 -13.58 12.83
C LEU A 8 -12.82 -14.38 14.10
N ASP A 9 -13.40 -15.57 13.97
CA ASP A 9 -13.70 -16.45 15.10
C ASP A 9 -12.43 -16.75 15.93
N SER A 10 -11.29 -16.92 15.26
CA SER A 10 -9.99 -17.16 15.93
C SER A 10 -9.48 -15.91 16.67
N ILE A 11 -9.81 -14.70 16.21
CA ILE A 11 -9.42 -13.43 16.83
C ILE A 11 -10.32 -13.15 18.03
N GLU A 12 -11.63 -13.37 17.90
CA GLU A 12 -12.62 -13.17 18.97
C GLU A 12 -12.38 -14.11 20.16
N ALA A 13 -11.80 -15.29 19.92
CA ALA A 13 -11.39 -16.23 20.96
C ALA A 13 -10.15 -15.77 21.78
N LEU A 14 -9.44 -14.72 21.36
CA LEU A 14 -8.30 -14.19 22.10
C LEU A 14 -8.74 -13.31 23.28
N PRO A 15 -7.93 -13.21 24.36
CA PRO A 15 -8.12 -12.19 25.38
C PRO A 15 -8.10 -10.77 24.77
N GLU A 16 -8.86 -9.85 25.37
CA GLU A 16 -9.02 -8.47 24.87
C GLU A 16 -7.68 -7.76 24.60
N GLU A 17 -6.73 -7.86 25.53
CA GLU A 17 -5.38 -7.30 25.39
C GLU A 17 -4.63 -7.86 24.16
N GLN A 18 -4.83 -9.14 23.85
CA GLN A 18 -4.22 -9.77 22.67
C GLN A 18 -4.92 -9.34 21.38
N GLN A 19 -6.23 -9.10 21.42
CA GLN A 19 -6.97 -8.55 20.28
C GLN A 19 -6.46 -7.14 19.95
N GLU A 20 -6.30 -6.27 20.96
CA GLU A 20 -5.75 -4.92 20.77
C GLU A 20 -4.32 -4.95 20.20
N SER A 21 -3.44 -5.77 20.79
CA SER A 21 -2.07 -5.95 20.31
C SER A 21 -2.00 -6.48 18.87
N LEU A 22 -2.92 -7.38 18.51
CA LEU A 22 -3.04 -7.89 17.14
C LEU A 22 -3.44 -6.79 16.16
N VAL A 23 -4.44 -5.97 16.51
CA VAL A 23 -4.89 -4.84 15.67
C VAL A 23 -3.73 -3.90 15.37
N ASP A 24 -2.96 -3.53 16.39
CA ASP A 24 -1.80 -2.66 16.24
C ASP A 24 -0.71 -3.28 15.36
N THR A 25 -0.43 -4.57 15.56
CA THR A 25 0.55 -5.30 14.78
C THR A 25 0.15 -5.37 13.30
N VAL A 26 -1.11 -5.69 13.01
CA VAL A 26 -1.64 -5.78 11.65
C VAL A 26 -1.60 -4.42 10.98
N ARG A 27 -2.05 -3.36 11.66
CA ARG A 27 -1.99 -1.97 11.14
C ARG A 27 -0.57 -1.57 10.77
N LYS A 28 0.41 -1.80 11.66
CA LYS A 28 1.83 -1.52 11.40
C LYS A 28 2.33 -2.28 10.16
N ARG A 29 2.04 -3.58 10.08
CA ARG A 29 2.46 -4.41 8.93
C ARG A 29 1.84 -3.97 7.61
N LEU A 30 0.57 -3.58 7.61
CA LEU A 30 -0.09 -3.04 6.40
C LEU A 30 0.54 -1.71 5.97
N ALA A 31 0.83 -0.82 6.92
CA ALA A 31 1.53 0.43 6.63
C ALA A 31 2.91 0.19 6.03
N GLU A 32 3.70 -0.74 6.58
CA GLU A 32 5.02 -1.09 6.05
C GLU A 32 4.97 -1.67 4.65
N ARG A 33 4.01 -2.56 4.36
CA ARG A 33 3.80 -3.08 2.99
C ARG A 33 3.48 -1.97 2.01
N ARG A 34 2.63 -1.02 2.40
CA ARG A 34 2.31 0.15 1.57
C ARG A 34 3.53 1.04 1.35
N ARG A 35 4.33 1.29 2.39
CA ARG A 35 5.59 2.04 2.27
C ARG A 35 6.56 1.36 1.31
N ALA A 36 6.75 0.05 1.41
CA ALA A 36 7.62 -0.70 0.51
C ALA A 36 7.17 -0.59 -0.97
N ALA A 37 5.86 -0.67 -1.21
CA ALA A 37 5.30 -0.48 -2.56
C ALA A 37 5.55 0.95 -3.09
N LEU A 38 5.38 1.97 -2.25
CA LEU A 38 5.67 3.36 -2.61
C LEU A 38 7.15 3.58 -2.90
N VAL A 39 8.06 3.03 -2.09
CA VAL A 39 9.51 3.11 -2.34
C VAL A 39 9.87 2.52 -3.69
N LYS A 40 9.29 1.35 -4.04
CA LYS A 40 9.48 0.74 -5.35
C LYS A 40 8.98 1.64 -6.49
N SER A 41 7.78 2.20 -6.33
CA SER A 41 7.18 3.12 -7.30
C SER A 41 8.02 4.38 -7.51
N VAL A 42 8.45 5.02 -6.42
CA VAL A 42 9.31 6.23 -6.47
C VAL A 42 10.66 5.91 -7.10
N SER A 43 11.27 4.77 -6.76
CA SER A 43 12.54 4.33 -7.36
C SER A 43 12.41 4.15 -8.87
N ALA A 44 11.34 3.49 -9.33
CA ALA A 44 11.06 3.32 -10.76
C ALA A 44 10.88 4.67 -11.48
N ALA A 45 10.06 5.57 -10.93
CA ALA A 45 9.83 6.90 -11.49
C ALA A 45 11.13 7.73 -11.56
N ARG A 46 11.96 7.68 -10.51
CA ARG A 46 13.27 8.36 -10.51
C ARG A 46 14.23 7.80 -11.56
N LYS A 47 14.24 6.47 -11.76
CA LYS A 47 15.06 5.82 -12.79
C LYS A 47 14.62 6.24 -14.19
N GLU A 48 13.31 6.28 -14.43
CA GLU A 48 12.74 6.74 -15.69
C GLU A 48 13.09 8.21 -15.97
N PHE A 49 12.95 9.09 -14.98
CA PHE A 49 13.35 10.48 -15.09
C PHE A 49 14.84 10.63 -15.43
N LYS A 50 15.73 9.93 -14.71
CA LYS A 50 17.17 9.93 -14.98
C LYS A 50 17.53 9.39 -16.35
N SER A 51 16.70 8.55 -16.95
CA SER A 51 16.96 8.03 -18.31
C SER A 51 16.86 9.08 -19.41
N GLY A 52 16.29 10.27 -19.10
CA GLY A 52 16.14 11.38 -20.04
C GLY A 52 15.09 11.15 -21.14
N LYS A 53 14.37 10.03 -21.09
CA LYS A 53 13.37 9.64 -22.10
C LYS A 53 11.97 10.20 -21.85
N LEU A 54 11.80 11.00 -20.80
CA LEU A 54 10.52 11.62 -20.46
C LEU A 54 10.23 12.81 -21.37
N ARG A 55 8.98 12.95 -21.79
CA ARG A 55 8.48 14.12 -22.52
C ARG A 55 7.87 15.11 -21.53
N PRO A 56 8.12 16.42 -21.66
CA PRO A 56 7.41 17.42 -20.87
C PRO A 56 5.90 17.31 -21.13
N ALA A 57 5.12 17.50 -20.08
CA ALA A 57 3.66 17.48 -20.13
C ALA A 57 3.12 18.69 -19.39
N SER A 58 2.17 19.40 -19.99
CA SER A 58 1.44 20.47 -19.30
C SER A 58 0.45 19.87 -18.29
N PRO A 59 -0.02 20.64 -17.30
CA PRO A 59 -1.10 20.21 -16.41
C PRO A 59 -2.33 19.69 -17.17
N ALA A 60 -2.69 20.30 -18.31
CA ALA A 60 -3.79 19.86 -19.15
C ALA A 60 -3.55 18.47 -19.79
N ASP A 61 -2.30 18.17 -20.20
CA ASP A 61 -1.92 16.86 -20.73
C ASP A 61 -1.99 15.77 -19.67
N ILE A 62 -1.62 16.11 -18.43
CA ILE A 62 -1.68 15.19 -17.29
C ILE A 62 -3.14 14.89 -16.94
N MET A 63 -3.98 15.93 -16.84
CA MET A 63 -5.40 15.77 -16.49
C MET A 63 -6.16 14.92 -17.52
N ARG A 64 -5.85 15.05 -18.82
CA ARG A 64 -6.43 14.19 -19.86
C ARG A 64 -6.14 12.70 -19.67
N LYS A 65 -5.00 12.34 -19.07
CA LYS A 65 -4.65 10.93 -18.80
C LYS A 65 -5.27 10.39 -17.51
N VAL A 66 -5.50 11.25 -16.52
CA VAL A 66 -6.09 10.86 -15.23
C VAL A 66 -7.59 10.62 -15.33
N LEU A 67 -8.26 11.36 -16.23
CA LEU A 67 -9.71 11.29 -16.44
C LEU A 67 -10.12 10.30 -17.55
N ALA A 68 -9.17 9.60 -18.16
CA ALA A 68 -9.39 8.58 -19.20
C ALA A 68 -9.44 7.18 -18.57
#